data_AF-A0A9P0GJH0-F1
#
_entry.id   AF-A0A9P0GJH0-F1
#
_cell.length_a   1.000
_cell.length_b   1.000
_cell.length_c   1.000
_cell.angle_alpha   90.00
_cell.angle_beta   90.00
_cell.angle_gamma   90.00
#
_symmetry.space_group_name_H-M   'P 1'
#
loop_
_entity.id
_entity.type
_entity.pdbx_description
1 polymer ?
#
loop_
_entity_poly.entity_id
_entity_poly.type
_entity_poly.pdbx_seq_one_letter_code
_entity_poly.pdbx_strand_id
1 'polypeptide(L)'
;MQRQFIVKYTKIGEVKQMTSKTEKSRRQKTMFYYLTRLSKHTMVCKKFLVSRRGLLEQHWRKSNDCGIVASDMRGGRQSENIKNRDSAIHTAIENHVNRFPRIGSHYYREKSTQEYLHFDLSISKIYSLFLEELTASDELPSITTYRTKNLSFHRPKKDQCSLCMTYKDLYEKCNSEKLKVRTVKNECKLRAATDEVVPLTCNKFFIYQNIMTLRFSTKHAYLISI
;
A
#
# COMPACT_ATOMS: atom_id res chain seq x y z
N MET A 1 25.88 -16.62 -5.59
CA MET A 1 26.84 -17.46 -4.83
C MET A 1 26.22 -18.74 -4.24
N GLN A 2 25.15 -18.68 -3.44
CA GLN A 2 24.64 -19.87 -2.74
C GLN A 2 24.13 -21.00 -3.67
N ARG A 3 23.62 -20.67 -4.87
CA ARG A 3 23.16 -21.65 -5.87
C ARG A 3 24.27 -22.50 -6.47
N GLN A 4 25.42 -21.89 -6.75
CA GLN A 4 26.59 -22.58 -7.31
C GLN A 4 27.17 -23.61 -6.34
N PHE A 5 27.07 -23.34 -5.03
CA PHE A 5 27.49 -24.27 -3.99
C PHE A 5 26.74 -25.61 -4.08
N ILE A 6 25.41 -25.59 -4.21
CA ILE A 6 24.63 -26.83 -4.34
C ILE A 6 25.09 -27.64 -5.54
N VAL A 7 25.25 -26.99 -6.70
CA VAL A 7 25.65 -27.66 -7.93
C VAL A 7 27.03 -28.31 -7.78
N LYS A 8 28.00 -27.59 -7.20
CA LYS A 8 29.34 -28.12 -6.90
C LYS A 8 29.32 -29.39 -6.03
N TYR A 9 28.37 -29.47 -5.11
CA TYR A 9 28.26 -30.55 -4.13
C TYR A 9 27.20 -31.60 -4.49
N THR A 10 26.65 -31.55 -5.71
CA THR A 10 25.69 -32.53 -6.19
C THR A 10 26.26 -33.27 -7.39
N LYS A 11 26.21 -34.60 -7.36
CA LYS A 11 26.54 -35.45 -8.51
C LYS A 11 25.29 -36.11 -9.07
N ILE A 12 25.22 -36.20 -10.38
CA ILE A 12 24.15 -36.86 -11.09
C ILE A 12 24.61 -38.29 -11.39
N GLY A 13 23.77 -39.27 -11.10
CA GLY A 13 23.96 -40.65 -11.51
C GLY A 13 22.69 -41.25 -12.09
N GLU A 14 22.81 -42.45 -12.61
CA GLU A 14 21.70 -43.19 -13.19
C GLU A 14 20.75 -43.74 -12.13
N VAL A 15 19.53 -44.06 -12.54
CA VAL A 15 18.53 -44.67 -11.66
C VAL A 15 18.84 -46.16 -11.56
N LYS A 16 19.29 -46.61 -10.39
CA LYS A 16 19.66 -48.02 -10.16
C LYS A 16 18.46 -48.97 -10.09
N GLN A 17 17.27 -48.47 -9.75
CA GLN A 17 16.08 -49.29 -9.56
C GLN A 17 14.85 -48.55 -10.10
N MET A 18 14.07 -49.22 -10.94
CA MET A 18 12.82 -48.74 -11.50
C MET A 18 11.69 -49.66 -11.05
N THR A 19 10.67 -49.10 -10.41
CA THR A 19 9.48 -49.86 -9.95
C THR A 19 8.32 -49.83 -10.95
N SER A 20 8.34 -48.91 -11.91
CA SER A 20 7.29 -48.80 -12.94
C SER A 20 7.60 -49.71 -14.13
N LYS A 21 6.59 -50.45 -14.61
CA LYS A 21 6.65 -51.26 -15.83
C LYS A 21 6.64 -50.44 -17.14
N THR A 22 6.51 -49.11 -17.04
CA THR A 22 6.45 -48.20 -18.20
C THR A 22 7.84 -47.97 -18.79
N GLU A 23 7.97 -48.02 -20.12
CA GLU A 23 9.24 -47.83 -20.83
C GLU A 23 9.91 -46.47 -20.55
N LYS A 24 9.11 -45.43 -20.32
CA LYS A 24 9.60 -44.07 -20.01
C LYS A 24 9.20 -43.65 -18.60
N SER A 25 10.14 -43.75 -17.66
CA SER A 25 9.97 -43.20 -16.31
C SER A 25 10.13 -41.68 -16.31
N ARG A 26 9.29 -40.99 -15.52
CA ARG A 26 9.43 -39.56 -15.23
C ARG A 26 10.76 -39.23 -14.54
N ARG A 27 11.34 -40.18 -13.80
CA ARG A 27 12.64 -40.05 -13.15
C ARG A 27 13.69 -40.81 -13.95
N GLN A 28 14.54 -40.07 -14.64
CA GLN A 28 15.64 -40.61 -15.45
C GLN A 28 17.00 -40.55 -14.76
N LYS A 29 17.15 -39.67 -13.76
CA LYS A 29 18.41 -39.41 -13.07
C LYS A 29 18.21 -39.42 -11.56
N THR A 30 19.26 -39.77 -10.83
CA THR A 30 19.33 -39.72 -9.36
C THR A 30 20.41 -38.74 -8.94
N MET A 31 20.13 -37.94 -7.91
CA MET A 31 21.07 -36.95 -7.38
C MET A 31 21.70 -37.47 -6.09
N PHE A 32 23.01 -37.33 -6.00
CA PHE A 32 23.80 -37.63 -4.80
C PHE A 32 24.39 -36.34 -4.26
N TYR A 33 24.30 -36.14 -2.95
CA TYR A 33 24.72 -34.91 -2.28
C TYR A 33 25.94 -35.17 -1.41
N TYR A 34 26.91 -34.25 -1.44
CA TYR A 34 28.19 -34.39 -0.73
C TYR A 34 28.52 -33.14 0.06
N LEU A 35 29.36 -33.28 1.09
CA LEU A 35 30.05 -32.16 1.73
C LEU A 35 31.54 -32.47 1.79
N THR A 36 32.36 -31.45 1.57
CA THR A 36 33.81 -31.57 1.76
C THR A 36 34.22 -31.12 3.15
N ARG A 37 35.01 -31.94 3.81
CA ARG A 37 35.78 -31.55 4.99
C ARG A 37 37.18 -32.14 4.84
N LEU A 38 38.21 -31.29 4.90
CA LEU A 38 39.62 -31.70 4.78
C LEU A 38 39.83 -32.61 3.54
N SER A 39 39.46 -32.10 2.35
CA SER A 39 39.53 -32.79 1.05
C SER A 39 38.79 -34.14 0.90
N LYS A 40 38.09 -34.62 1.94
CA LYS A 40 37.23 -35.81 1.87
C LYS A 40 35.78 -35.42 1.58
N HIS A 41 35.19 -36.09 0.59
CA HIS A 41 33.77 -35.93 0.24
C HIS A 41 32.91 -36.95 1.01
N THR A 42 32.12 -36.45 1.95
CA THR A 42 31.16 -37.28 2.70
C THR A 42 29.78 -37.16 2.06
N MET A 43 29.16 -38.31 1.75
CA MET A 43 27.79 -38.34 1.24
C MET A 43 26.81 -37.94 2.35
N VAL A 44 25.87 -37.06 2.03
CA VAL A 44 24.84 -36.60 2.97
C VAL A 44 23.47 -36.73 2.34
N CYS A 45 22.43 -36.72 3.18
CA CYS A 45 21.07 -36.70 2.68
C CYS A 45 20.71 -35.31 2.13
N LYS A 46 19.77 -35.28 1.18
CA LYS A 46 19.24 -34.05 0.58
C LYS A 46 18.74 -33.04 1.63
N LYS A 47 18.00 -33.53 2.62
CA LYS A 47 17.40 -32.68 3.68
C LYS A 47 18.48 -31.94 4.47
N PHE A 48 19.59 -32.59 4.76
CA PHE A 48 20.70 -31.99 5.49
C PHE A 48 21.36 -30.86 4.69
N LEU A 49 21.66 -31.09 3.41
CA LEU A 49 22.29 -30.07 2.56
C LEU A 49 21.37 -28.84 2.35
N VAL A 50 20.08 -29.07 2.16
CA VAL A 50 19.07 -28.02 1.94
C VAL A 50 18.80 -27.21 3.21
N SER A 51 18.58 -27.87 4.35
CA SER A 51 18.23 -27.22 5.63
C SER A 51 19.37 -26.35 6.16
N ARG A 52 20.62 -26.82 6.08
CA ARG A 52 21.79 -26.10 6.61
C ARG A 52 21.97 -24.70 6.02
N ARG A 53 21.44 -24.43 4.81
CA ARG A 53 21.68 -23.18 4.08
C ARG A 53 20.41 -22.50 3.54
N GLY A 54 19.21 -23.03 3.83
CA GLY A 54 17.94 -22.39 3.48
C GLY A 54 17.68 -22.27 1.97
N LEU A 55 18.15 -23.23 1.17
CA LEU A 55 18.11 -23.13 -0.29
C LEU A 55 17.00 -23.97 -0.92
N LEU A 56 16.24 -23.34 -1.83
CA LEU A 56 15.16 -24.03 -2.56
C LEU A 56 15.72 -25.05 -3.56
N GLU A 57 15.01 -26.17 -3.71
CA GLU A 57 15.37 -27.31 -4.57
C GLU A 57 15.48 -26.97 -6.06
N GLN A 58 14.86 -25.89 -6.50
CA GLN A 58 14.69 -25.55 -7.92
C GLN A 58 15.97 -25.02 -8.62
N HIS A 59 17.06 -24.80 -7.89
CA HIS A 59 18.24 -24.09 -8.42
C HIS A 59 19.18 -24.93 -9.29
N TRP A 60 19.16 -26.26 -9.19
CA TRP A 60 20.08 -27.13 -9.95
C TRP A 60 19.59 -27.43 -11.38
N ARG A 61 18.30 -27.26 -11.66
CA ARG A 61 17.72 -27.51 -13.00
C ARG A 61 18.19 -26.51 -14.08
N LYS A 62 19.03 -25.53 -13.71
CA LYS A 62 19.50 -24.43 -14.56
C LYS A 62 21.03 -24.30 -14.58
N SER A 63 21.77 -25.35 -14.21
CA SER A 63 23.23 -25.38 -14.34
C SER A 63 23.66 -26.00 -15.66
N ASN A 64 24.63 -25.37 -16.32
CA ASN A 64 25.31 -25.95 -17.47
C ASN A 64 26.32 -27.03 -17.00
N ASP A 65 26.86 -27.82 -17.94
CA ASP A 65 27.81 -28.91 -17.65
C ASP A 65 29.04 -28.46 -16.84
N CYS A 66 29.43 -27.19 -16.92
CA CYS A 66 30.53 -26.60 -16.14
C CYS A 66 30.16 -26.25 -14.68
N GLY A 67 28.97 -26.61 -14.19
CA GLY A 67 28.52 -26.31 -12.82
C GLY A 67 28.16 -24.84 -12.56
N ILE A 68 28.17 -24.01 -13.61
CA ILE A 68 27.76 -22.60 -13.56
C ILE A 68 26.23 -22.55 -13.70
N VAL A 69 25.58 -21.99 -12.68
CA VAL A 69 24.14 -21.71 -12.71
C VAL A 69 23.91 -20.47 -13.54
N ALA A 70 23.06 -20.56 -14.57
CA ALA A 70 22.65 -19.40 -15.36
C ALA A 70 22.06 -18.30 -14.47
N SER A 71 22.15 -17.05 -14.91
CA SER A 71 21.55 -15.92 -14.20
C SER A 71 20.04 -16.15 -13.98
N ASP A 72 19.52 -15.64 -12.87
CA ASP A 72 18.10 -15.82 -12.56
C ASP A 72 17.25 -14.98 -13.51
N MET A 73 16.69 -15.62 -14.54
CA MET A 73 15.78 -14.99 -15.52
C MET A 73 14.36 -14.78 -14.96
N ARG A 74 14.15 -14.80 -13.63
CA ARG A 74 12.84 -14.46 -13.03
C ARG A 74 12.55 -12.98 -13.34
N GLY A 75 11.36 -12.72 -13.89
CA GLY A 75 10.96 -11.38 -14.37
C GLY A 75 11.12 -11.16 -15.89
N GLY A 76 11.75 -12.09 -16.62
CA GLY A 76 11.90 -12.02 -18.09
C GLY A 76 12.85 -10.92 -18.58
N ARG A 77 13.02 -10.81 -19.91
CA ARG A 77 13.69 -9.67 -20.54
C ARG A 77 12.74 -8.47 -20.55
N GLN A 78 12.93 -7.54 -19.63
CA GLN A 78 12.20 -6.28 -19.59
C GLN A 78 12.78 -5.34 -20.65
N SER A 79 12.19 -5.32 -21.85
CA SER A 79 12.50 -4.29 -22.85
C SER A 79 12.02 -2.93 -22.34
N GLU A 80 12.62 -1.85 -22.84
CA GLU A 80 12.25 -0.50 -22.42
C GLU A 80 10.78 -0.19 -22.71
N ASN A 81 10.27 -0.68 -23.84
CA ASN A 81 8.85 -0.58 -24.18
C ASN A 81 7.94 -1.24 -23.14
N ILE A 82 8.31 -2.43 -22.62
CA ILE A 82 7.52 -3.12 -21.59
C ILE A 82 7.53 -2.32 -20.29
N LYS A 83 8.68 -1.80 -19.87
CA LYS A 83 8.78 -0.97 -18.65
C LYS A 83 7.96 0.31 -18.76
N ASN A 84 8.05 1.00 -19.90
CA ASN A 84 7.32 2.25 -20.14
C ASN A 84 5.81 2.00 -20.11
N ARG A 85 5.36 0.92 -20.75
CA ARG A 85 3.95 0.49 -20.71
C ARG A 85 3.50 0.17 -19.29
N ASP A 86 4.25 -0.66 -18.55
CA ASP A 86 3.90 -1.04 -17.19
C ASP A 86 3.88 0.20 -16.27
N SER A 87 4.82 1.13 -16.44
CA SER A 87 4.86 2.41 -15.74
C SER A 87 3.65 3.30 -16.05
N ALA A 88 3.24 3.39 -17.32
CA ALA A 88 2.06 4.13 -17.74
C ALA A 88 0.78 3.57 -17.08
N ILE A 89 0.62 2.24 -17.07
CA ILE A 89 -0.49 1.56 -16.39
C ILE A 89 -0.47 1.87 -14.89
N HIS A 90 0.70 1.77 -14.24
CA HIS A 90 0.83 2.06 -12.82
C HIS A 90 0.46 3.50 -12.47
N THR A 91 0.82 4.45 -13.32
CA THR A 91 0.51 5.87 -13.17
C THR A 91 -0.98 6.13 -13.36
N ALA A 92 -1.62 5.51 -14.37
CA ALA A 92 -3.06 5.62 -14.60
C ALA A 92 -3.86 5.09 -13.40
N ILE A 93 -3.47 3.94 -12.86
CA ILE A 93 -4.09 3.35 -11.66
C ILE A 93 -3.92 4.28 -10.45
N GLU A 94 -2.74 4.88 -10.28
CA GLU A 94 -2.47 5.77 -9.16
C GLU A 94 -3.31 7.05 -9.23
N ASN A 95 -3.42 7.62 -10.42
CA ASN A 95 -4.29 8.77 -10.68
C ASN A 95 -5.75 8.44 -10.39
N HIS A 96 -6.23 7.26 -10.79
CA HIS A 96 -7.58 6.80 -10.47
C HIS A 96 -7.82 6.67 -8.97
N VAL A 97 -6.92 5.97 -8.26
CA VAL A 97 -7.03 5.77 -6.81
C VAL A 97 -6.99 7.10 -6.05
N ASN A 98 -6.22 8.08 -6.53
CA ASN A 98 -6.10 9.39 -5.87
C ASN A 98 -7.33 10.30 -6.06
N ARG A 99 -8.28 9.96 -6.94
CA ARG A 99 -9.57 10.66 -7.04
C ARG A 99 -10.49 10.36 -5.88
N PHE A 100 -10.31 9.23 -5.19
CA PHE A 100 -11.14 8.87 -4.04
C PHE A 100 -10.73 9.66 -2.80
N PRO A 101 -11.69 10.20 -2.03
CA PRO A 101 -11.38 10.91 -0.80
C PRO A 101 -10.74 9.97 0.22
N ARG A 102 -9.72 10.48 0.91
CA ARG A 102 -8.99 9.77 1.95
C ARG A 102 -9.33 10.31 3.33
N ILE A 103 -9.42 9.40 4.29
CA ILE A 103 -9.73 9.66 5.68
C ILE A 103 -8.45 9.41 6.49
N GLY A 104 -7.95 10.43 7.17
CA GLY A 104 -6.82 10.28 8.08
C GLY A 104 -7.15 9.38 9.28
N SER A 105 -6.15 8.71 9.86
CA SER A 105 -6.36 7.94 11.08
C SER A 105 -6.88 8.84 12.21
N HIS A 106 -8.15 8.69 12.59
CA HIS A 106 -8.79 9.48 13.67
C HIS A 106 -8.10 9.34 15.03
N TYR A 107 -7.34 8.26 15.24
CA TYR A 107 -6.59 8.08 16.49
C TYR A 107 -5.21 8.73 16.38
N TYR A 108 -5.01 9.70 17.27
CA TYR A 108 -3.82 10.50 17.50
C TYR A 108 -2.66 9.67 18.05
N ARG A 109 -2.23 8.62 17.33
CA ARG A 109 -0.83 8.21 17.43
C ARG A 109 -0.10 9.15 16.50
N GLU A 110 0.55 10.16 17.08
CA GLU A 110 1.35 11.23 16.45
C GLU A 110 2.32 10.74 15.35
N LYS A 111 2.58 9.43 15.27
CA LYS A 111 3.51 8.78 14.32
C LYS A 111 2.84 8.10 13.12
N SER A 112 1.51 8.01 13.06
CA SER A 112 0.81 7.34 11.95
C SER A 112 0.44 8.34 10.87
N THR A 113 1.04 8.22 9.69
CA THR A 113 0.66 8.92 8.46
C THR A 113 -0.31 8.10 7.60
N GLN A 114 -0.90 7.04 8.16
CA GLN A 114 -1.75 6.14 7.40
C GLN A 114 -3.10 6.77 7.08
N GLU A 115 -3.42 6.78 5.80
CA GLU A 115 -4.70 7.24 5.25
C GLU A 115 -5.54 6.05 4.78
N TYR A 116 -6.86 6.20 4.90
CA TYR A 116 -7.82 5.14 4.63
C TYR A 116 -8.84 5.59 3.59
N LEU A 117 -9.22 4.70 2.69
CA LEU A 117 -10.37 4.88 1.80
C LEU A 117 -11.68 4.60 2.55
N HIS A 118 -12.80 5.06 1.97
CA HIS A 118 -14.13 4.81 2.54
C HIS A 118 -14.43 3.30 2.69
N PHE A 119 -15.22 2.94 3.70
CA PHE A 119 -15.52 1.53 4.01
C PHE A 119 -16.37 0.84 2.92
N ASP A 120 -17.17 1.61 2.19
CA ASP A 120 -17.98 1.10 1.07
C ASP A 120 -17.15 0.76 -0.16
N LEU A 121 -15.93 1.28 -0.25
CA LEU A 121 -15.02 0.97 -1.33
C LEU A 121 -14.33 -0.37 -1.05
N SER A 122 -14.05 -1.09 -2.13
CA SER A 122 -13.22 -2.30 -2.09
C SER A 122 -12.30 -2.28 -3.30
N ILE A 123 -11.22 -3.07 -3.25
CA ILE A 123 -10.30 -3.20 -4.40
C ILE A 123 -11.06 -3.59 -5.66
N SER A 124 -12.01 -4.52 -5.53
CA SER A 124 -12.85 -4.95 -6.66
C SER A 124 -13.74 -3.82 -7.17
N LYS A 125 -14.38 -3.03 -6.29
CA LYS A 125 -15.21 -1.88 -6.70
C LYS A 125 -14.40 -0.79 -7.39
N ILE A 126 -13.25 -0.43 -6.82
CA ILE A 126 -12.35 0.56 -7.41
C ILE A 126 -11.90 0.11 -8.80
N TYR A 127 -11.59 -1.18 -8.95
CA TYR A 127 -11.24 -1.77 -10.23
C TYR A 127 -12.40 -1.74 -11.23
N SER A 128 -13.61 -2.12 -10.82
CA SER A 128 -14.80 -2.04 -11.67
C SER A 128 -15.06 -0.62 -12.16
N LEU A 129 -14.99 0.38 -11.28
CA LEU A 129 -15.11 1.79 -11.64
C LEU A 129 -14.03 2.22 -12.63
N PHE A 130 -12.81 1.70 -12.49
CA PHE A 130 -11.75 1.99 -13.45
C PHE A 130 -12.06 1.42 -14.84
N LEU A 131 -12.60 0.19 -14.89
CA LEU A 131 -12.98 -0.44 -16.15
C LEU A 131 -14.11 0.31 -16.88
N GLU A 132 -15.03 0.90 -16.13
CA GLU A 132 -16.12 1.72 -16.69
C GLU A 132 -15.61 3.01 -17.35
N GLU A 133 -14.47 3.54 -16.90
CA GLU A 133 -13.86 4.75 -17.46
C GLU A 133 -12.92 4.49 -18.64
N LEU A 134 -12.51 3.24 -18.87
CA LEU A 134 -11.59 2.89 -19.95
C LEU A 134 -12.31 2.87 -21.31
N THR A 135 -11.64 3.42 -22.32
CA THR A 135 -12.10 3.31 -23.71
C THR A 135 -11.65 1.99 -24.33
N ALA A 136 -12.29 1.57 -25.43
CA ALA A 136 -11.97 0.30 -26.10
C ALA A 136 -10.52 0.21 -26.63
N SER A 137 -9.80 1.34 -26.72
CA SER A 137 -8.41 1.40 -27.16
C SER A 137 -7.40 1.29 -26.01
N ASP A 138 -7.85 1.33 -24.75
CA ASP A 138 -6.96 1.32 -23.60
C ASP A 138 -6.57 -0.11 -23.20
N GLU A 139 -5.31 -0.29 -22.81
CA GLU A 139 -4.86 -1.56 -22.27
C GLU A 139 -5.51 -1.82 -20.90
N LEU A 140 -6.17 -2.97 -20.77
CA LEU A 140 -6.86 -3.37 -19.55
C LEU A 140 -5.84 -3.83 -18.48
N PRO A 141 -5.70 -3.12 -17.35
CA PRO A 141 -4.87 -3.61 -16.27
C PRO A 141 -5.51 -4.82 -15.57
N SER A 142 -4.66 -5.68 -15.03
CA SER A 142 -5.12 -6.77 -14.16
C SER A 142 -5.52 -6.25 -12.78
N ILE A 143 -6.55 -6.85 -12.18
CA ILE A 143 -6.93 -6.60 -10.78
C ILE A 143 -5.78 -6.87 -9.79
N THR A 144 -4.83 -7.74 -10.16
CA THR A 144 -3.64 -8.02 -9.33
C THR A 144 -2.79 -6.77 -9.13
N THR A 145 -2.71 -5.89 -10.14
CA THR A 145 -2.00 -4.62 -10.08
C THR A 145 -2.61 -3.65 -9.06
N TYR A 146 -3.93 -3.73 -8.83
CA TYR A 146 -4.58 -2.98 -7.76
C TYR A 146 -4.31 -3.58 -6.38
N ARG A 147 -4.19 -4.91 -6.27
CA ARG A 147 -3.90 -5.61 -5.01
C ARG A 147 -2.48 -5.39 -4.49
N THR A 148 -1.53 -5.06 -5.37
CA THR A 148 -0.17 -4.74 -4.97
C THR A 148 -0.03 -3.33 -4.38
N LYS A 149 -1.04 -2.45 -4.58
CA LYS A 149 -1.07 -1.13 -3.96
C LYS A 149 -1.43 -1.26 -2.48
N ASN A 150 -0.77 -0.49 -1.62
CA ASN A 150 -1.00 -0.46 -0.17
C ASN A 150 -2.26 0.34 0.18
N LEU A 151 -3.43 -0.15 -0.24
CA LEU A 151 -4.72 0.48 0.02
C LEU A 151 -5.32 -0.05 1.33
N SER A 152 -5.62 0.86 2.25
CA SER A 152 -6.31 0.55 3.50
C SER A 152 -7.73 1.10 3.46
N PHE A 153 -8.69 0.34 3.94
CA PHE A 153 -10.10 0.74 3.99
C PHE A 153 -10.49 1.03 5.43
N HIS A 154 -11.09 2.19 5.68
CA HIS A 154 -11.59 2.56 6.98
C HIS A 154 -12.67 1.57 7.38
N ARG A 155 -12.71 1.14 8.64
CA ARG A 155 -13.80 0.33 9.18
C ARG A 155 -14.30 0.99 10.45
N PRO A 156 -15.50 1.61 10.44
CA PRO A 156 -16.03 2.22 11.64
C PRO A 156 -16.22 1.14 12.71
N LYS A 157 -15.78 1.43 13.94
CA LYS A 157 -15.90 0.50 15.08
C LYS A 157 -17.34 0.37 15.60
N LYS A 158 -18.16 1.39 15.33
CA LYS A 158 -19.56 1.49 15.75
C LYS A 158 -20.36 2.00 14.57
N ASP A 159 -21.59 1.52 14.42
CA ASP A 159 -22.51 2.05 13.42
C ASP A 159 -22.79 3.52 13.73
N GLN A 160 -22.60 4.38 12.74
CA GLN A 160 -22.90 5.80 12.86
C GLN A 160 -24.36 5.98 12.47
N CYS A 161 -25.22 6.26 13.45
CA CYS A 161 -26.61 6.60 13.16
C CYS A 161 -26.72 8.04 12.61
N SER A 162 -27.90 8.39 12.09
CA SER A 162 -28.18 9.74 11.56
C SER A 162 -27.86 10.85 12.57
N LEU A 163 -28.13 10.63 13.86
CA LEU A 163 -27.78 11.56 14.93
C LEU A 163 -26.25 11.71 15.09
N CYS A 164 -25.50 10.62 15.01
CA CYS A 164 -24.04 10.70 15.09
C CYS A 164 -23.45 11.49 13.91
N MET A 165 -24.03 11.34 12.72
CA MET A 165 -23.62 12.07 11.52
C MET A 165 -23.89 13.57 11.67
N THR A 166 -25.08 13.98 12.13
CA THR A 166 -25.40 15.40 12.33
C THR A 166 -24.49 16.06 13.36
N TYR A 167 -24.18 15.38 14.47
CA TYR A 167 -23.21 15.91 15.45
C TYR A 167 -21.81 16.06 14.86
N LYS A 168 -21.39 15.15 13.97
CA LYS A 168 -20.09 15.21 13.31
C LYS A 168 -20.01 16.40 12.36
N ASP A 169 -21.04 16.64 11.56
CA ASP A 169 -21.11 17.80 10.65
C ASP A 169 -21.08 19.12 11.42
N LEU A 170 -21.84 19.20 12.52
CA LEU A 170 -21.84 20.37 13.41
C LEU A 170 -20.47 20.58 14.07
N TYR A 171 -19.82 19.49 14.50
CA TYR A 171 -18.49 19.53 15.09
C TYR A 171 -17.43 20.00 14.09
N GLU A 172 -17.44 19.48 12.86
CA GLU A 172 -16.54 19.89 11.78
C GLU A 172 -16.75 21.36 11.41
N LYS A 173 -18.01 21.82 11.30
CA LYS A 173 -18.33 23.23 11.09
C LYS A 173 -17.77 24.11 12.21
N CYS A 174 -18.00 23.74 13.48
CA CYS A 174 -17.47 24.45 14.65
C CYS A 174 -15.93 24.48 14.66
N ASN A 175 -15.27 23.38 14.30
CA ASN A 175 -13.81 23.34 14.21
C ASN A 175 -13.28 24.22 13.07
N SER A 176 -13.97 24.25 11.92
CA SER A 176 -13.61 25.12 10.80
C SER A 176 -13.70 26.61 11.18
N GLU A 177 -14.73 27.00 11.94
CA GLU A 177 -14.89 28.35 12.48
C GLU A 177 -13.79 28.69 13.49
N LYS A 178 -13.49 27.77 14.43
CA LYS A 178 -12.36 27.93 15.36
C LYS A 178 -11.03 28.11 14.63
N LEU A 179 -10.82 27.39 13.53
CA LEU A 179 -9.59 27.50 12.73
C LEU A 179 -9.50 28.88 12.08
N LYS A 180 -10.59 29.41 11.49
CA LYS A 180 -10.65 30.78 10.95
C LYS A 180 -10.33 31.84 12.00
N VAL A 181 -10.86 31.69 13.22
CA VAL A 181 -10.53 32.63 14.31
C VAL A 181 -9.05 32.53 14.69
N ARG A 182 -8.47 31.33 14.69
CA ARG A 182 -7.04 31.12 14.97
C ARG A 182 -6.15 31.72 13.87
N THR A 183 -6.51 31.60 12.60
CA THR A 183 -5.74 32.19 11.49
C THR A 183 -5.74 33.72 11.58
N VAL A 184 -6.91 34.34 11.78
CA VAL A 184 -7.03 35.79 11.98
C VAL A 184 -6.21 36.26 13.18
N LYS A 185 -6.26 35.52 14.29
CA LYS A 185 -5.45 35.83 15.49
C LYS A 185 -3.94 35.77 15.18
N ASN A 186 -3.49 34.79 14.39
CA ASN A 186 -2.08 34.66 14.02
C ASN A 186 -1.65 35.79 13.06
N GLU A 187 -2.48 36.16 12.10
CA GLU A 187 -2.23 37.30 11.20
C GLU A 187 -2.11 38.62 11.98
N CYS A 188 -3.00 38.88 12.94
CA CYS A 188 -2.92 40.06 13.81
C CYS A 188 -1.64 40.08 14.64
N LYS A 189 -1.17 38.92 15.14
CA LYS A 189 0.09 38.82 15.87
C LYS A 189 1.30 39.12 14.98
N LEU A 190 1.29 38.62 13.73
CA LEU A 190 2.36 38.87 12.77
C LEU A 190 2.42 40.36 12.41
N ARG A 191 1.28 41.00 12.13
CA ARG A 191 1.20 42.45 11.89
C ARG A 191 1.69 43.27 13.09
N ALA A 192 1.25 42.92 14.30
CA ALA A 192 1.70 43.59 15.52
C ALA A 192 3.22 43.43 15.79
N ALA A 193 3.87 42.41 15.23
CA ALA A 193 5.30 42.21 15.34
C ALA A 193 6.10 42.98 14.27
N THR A 194 5.48 43.34 13.14
CA THR A 194 6.12 44.09 12.04
C THR A 194 5.94 45.60 12.16
N ASP A 195 4.89 46.05 12.85
CA ASP A 195 4.59 47.48 12.99
C ASP A 195 5.43 48.10 14.13
N GLU A 196 6.52 48.79 13.77
CA GLU A 196 7.16 49.76 14.68
C GLU A 196 6.19 50.92 14.94
N VAL A 197 5.52 50.86 16.09
CA VAL A 197 4.64 51.88 16.68
C VAL A 197 3.31 52.10 15.95
N VAL A 198 2.24 51.50 16.49
CA VAL A 198 0.88 52.07 16.42
C VAL A 198 0.35 52.15 17.86
N PRO A 199 -0.08 53.33 18.33
CA PRO A 199 -0.41 53.56 19.73
C PRO A 199 -1.61 52.72 20.17
N LEU A 200 -1.53 52.28 21.42
CA LEU A 200 -2.54 51.56 22.19
C LEU A 200 -3.91 52.26 22.13
N THR A 201 -4.70 51.96 21.10
CA THR A 201 -6.15 51.95 21.21
C THR A 201 -6.63 50.58 20.77
N CYS A 202 -6.25 49.56 21.57
CA CYS A 202 -6.86 48.25 21.51
C CYS A 202 -8.33 48.44 21.85
N ASN A 203 -9.12 48.55 20.79
CA ASN A 203 -10.55 48.77 20.82
C ASN A 203 -11.20 47.47 21.34
N LYS A 204 -11.20 47.33 22.67
CA LYS A 204 -11.93 46.32 23.45
C LYS A 204 -13.44 46.34 23.12
N PHE A 205 -13.90 47.34 22.37
CA PHE A 205 -15.27 47.55 21.90
C PHE A 205 -15.65 46.73 20.65
N PHE A 206 -14.73 46.48 19.71
CA PHE A 206 -15.08 45.87 18.41
C PHE A 206 -15.35 44.35 18.44
N ILE A 207 -14.83 43.66 19.47
CA ILE A 207 -15.02 42.22 19.63
C ILE A 207 -16.41 41.90 20.20
N TYR A 208 -16.97 42.77 21.07
CA TYR A 208 -18.27 42.53 21.69
C TYR A 208 -19.47 42.82 20.77
N GLN A 209 -19.33 43.75 19.82
CA GLN A 209 -20.43 44.10 18.91
C GLN A 209 -20.69 43.04 17.83
N ASN A 210 -19.68 42.29 17.39
CA ASN A 210 -19.86 41.20 16.43
C ASN A 210 -20.30 39.87 17.06
N ILE A 211 -20.14 39.69 18.37
CA ILE A 211 -20.59 38.48 19.08
C ILE A 211 -22.10 38.53 19.38
N MET A 212 -22.69 39.72 19.54
CA MET A 212 -24.11 39.87 19.86
C MET A 212 -25.05 39.79 18.65
N THR A 213 -24.59 40.11 17.44
CA THR A 213 -25.41 40.03 16.22
C THR A 213 -25.60 38.60 15.70
N LEU A 214 -24.75 37.65 16.11
CA LEU A 214 -24.85 36.22 15.73
C LEU A 214 -25.83 35.40 16.58
N ARG A 215 -26.50 36.01 17.58
CA ARG A 215 -27.43 35.29 18.49
C ARG A 215 -28.94 35.54 18.27
N PHE A 216 -29.34 36.30 17.25
CA PHE A 216 -30.77 36.58 17.00
C PHE A 216 -31.24 36.29 15.57
N SER A 217 -30.85 35.15 14.99
CA SER A 217 -31.52 34.61 13.80
C SER A 217 -31.75 33.11 13.92
N THR A 218 -32.42 32.69 14.99
CA THR A 218 -33.14 31.41 15.06
C THR A 218 -34.23 31.50 16.13
N LYS A 219 -35.40 32.03 15.76
CA LYS A 219 -36.66 31.55 16.33
C LYS A 219 -37.64 31.34 15.18
N HIS A 220 -37.79 30.08 14.81
CA HIS A 220 -38.91 29.56 14.07
C HIS A 220 -40.23 30.06 14.68
N ALA A 221 -41.13 30.43 13.77
CA ALA A 221 -42.52 30.72 14.02
C ALA A 221 -43.19 29.53 14.73
N TYR A 222 -43.75 29.77 15.91
CA TYR A 222 -44.84 28.97 16.44
C TYR A 222 -46.14 29.67 16.01
N LEU A 223 -46.86 29.04 15.09
CA LEU A 223 -48.24 29.36 14.75
C LEU A 223 -49.12 28.93 15.93
N ILE A 224 -49.72 29.90 16.62
CA ILE A 224 -50.95 29.71 17.38
C ILE A 224 -51.84 30.92 17.05
N SER A 225 -52.90 30.67 16.30
CA SER A 225 -54.02 31.58 16.16
C SER A 225 -55.30 30.75 15.93
N ILE A 226 -56.13 30.79 16.97
CA ILE A 226 -57.60 30.59 17.06
C ILE A 226 -58.13 29.20 16.71
#